data_AF-A0A3M1LL52-F1
#
_entry.id   AF-A0A3M1LL52-F1
#
_cell.length_a   1.000
_cell.length_b   1.000
_cell.length_c   1.000
_cell.angle_alpha   90.00
_cell.angle_beta   90.00
_cell.angle_gamma   90.00
#
_symmetry.space_group_name_H-M   'P 1'
#
loop_
_entity.id
_entity.type
_entity.pdbx_description
1 polymer ?
#
loop_
_entity_poly.entity_id
_entity_poly.type
_entity_poly.pdbx_seq_one_letter_code
_entity_poly.pdbx_strand_id
1 'polypeptide(L)' 'MAAIYERLLTKIAKHWIAGNSLEDAIEAVKSANKLGIHAIINYLGEHIIDKSIIDHTVE' A
#
# COMPACT_ATOMS: atom_id res chain seq x y z
N MET A 1 3.59 25.39 3.34
CA MET A 1 2.23 25.07 2.85
C MET A 1 2.15 23.66 2.28
N ALA A 2 2.92 23.30 1.25
CA ALA A 2 2.89 21.96 0.62
C ALA A 2 3.03 20.78 1.60
N ALA A 3 4.01 20.81 2.51
CA ALA A 3 4.24 19.73 3.48
C ALA A 3 3.07 19.50 4.47
N ILE A 4 2.24 20.54 4.73
CA ILE A 4 1.06 20.41 5.59
C ILE A 4 -0.05 19.67 4.84
N TYR A 5 -0.25 20.02 3.56
CA TYR A 5 -1.22 19.35 2.70
C TYR A 5 -0.83 17.88 2.45
N GLU A 6 0.43 17.62 2.14
CA GLU A 6 0.95 16.26 1.96
C GLU A 6 0.69 15.42 3.21
N ARG A 7 1.06 15.90 4.39
CA ARG A 7 0.83 15.19 5.65
C ARG A 7 -0.65 14.95 5.95
N LEU A 8 -1.53 15.88 5.59
CA LEU A 8 -2.97 15.71 5.73
C LEU A 8 -3.51 14.64 4.78
N LEU A 9 -3.13 14.71 3.51
CA LEU A 9 -3.54 13.75 2.48
C LEU A 9 -3.04 12.34 2.80
N THR A 10 -1.79 12.19 3.25
CA THR A 10 -1.25 10.89 3.68
C THR A 10 -2.06 10.28 4.83
N LYS A 11 -2.54 11.08 5.79
CA LYS A 11 -3.40 10.58 6.86
C LYS A 11 -4.74 10.05 6.36
N ILE A 12 -5.32 10.73 5.37
CA ILE A 12 -6.58 10.29 4.75
C ILE A 12 -6.33 8.98 3.98
N ALA A 13 -5.27 8.92 3.18
CA ALA A 13 -4.90 7.73 2.40
C ALA A 13 -4.67 6.48 3.28
N LYS A 14 -4.07 6.64 4.46
CA LYS A 14 -3.83 5.55 5.43
C LYS A 14 -5.08 4.81 5.92
N HIS A 15 -6.28 5.33 5.68
CA HIS A 15 -7.52 4.60 5.97
C HIS A 15 -7.85 3.54 4.92
N TRP A 16 -7.26 3.63 3.73
CA TRP A 16 -7.58 2.80 2.57
C TRP A 16 -6.39 1.95 2.09
N ILE A 17 -5.18 2.25 2.55
CA ILE A 17 -3.95 1.53 2.18
C ILE A 17 -3.35 0.86 3.41
N ALA A 18 -2.87 -0.38 3.24
CA ALA A 18 -2.31 -1.18 4.32
C ALA A 18 -0.86 -0.78 4.69
N GLY A 19 -0.20 0.03 3.85
CA GLY A 19 1.20 0.34 3.96
C GLY A 19 1.73 1.09 2.75
N ASN A 20 2.96 1.63 2.86
CA ASN A 20 3.67 2.20 1.71
C ASN A 20 4.65 1.20 1.08
N SER A 21 4.91 0.07 1.74
CA SER A 21 5.70 -1.04 1.23
C SER A 21 4.98 -2.38 1.42
N LEU A 22 5.52 -3.44 0.82
CA LEU A 22 5.02 -4.79 1.02
C LEU A 22 5.14 -5.22 2.49
N GLU A 23 6.25 -4.89 3.15
CA GLU A 23 6.49 -5.23 4.55
C GLU A 23 5.44 -4.61 5.47
N ASP A 24 5.11 -3.32 5.25
CA ASP A 24 4.03 -2.64 5.98
C ASP A 24 2.69 -3.39 5.79
N ALA A 25 2.38 -3.76 4.54
CA ALA A 25 1.15 -4.47 4.20
C ALA A 25 1.09 -5.88 4.83
N ILE A 26 2.22 -6.59 4.88
CA ILE A 26 2.32 -7.91 5.53
C ILE A 26 2.06 -7.79 7.04
N GLU A 27 2.62 -6.79 7.72
CA GLU A 27 2.37 -6.59 9.15
C GLU A 27 0.91 -6.21 9.44
N ALA A 28 0.28 -5.43 8.57
CA ALA A 28 -1.15 -5.13 8.65
C ALA A 28 -2.01 -6.42 8.49
N VAL A 29 -1.68 -7.28 7.52
CA VAL A 29 -2.37 -8.56 7.32
C VAL A 29 -2.19 -9.50 8.52
N LYS A 30 -0.98 -9.63 9.06
CA LYS A 30 -0.73 -10.43 10.27
C LYS A 30 -1.58 -9.94 11.44
N SER A 31 -1.72 -8.62 11.59
CA SER A 31 -2.55 -8.01 12.63
C SER A 31 -4.03 -8.31 12.42
N ALA A 32 -4.52 -8.24 11.18
CA ALA A 32 -5.89 -8.60 10.82
C ALA A 32 -6.17 -10.10 11.06
N ASN A 33 -5.24 -10.98 10.68
CA ASN A 33 -5.40 -12.43 10.86
C ASN A 33 -5.42 -12.82 12.34
N LYS A 34 -4.65 -12.16 13.20
CA LYS A 34 -4.74 -12.34 14.67
C LYS A 34 -6.12 -12.00 15.23
N LEU A 35 -6.88 -11.16 14.53
CA LEU A 35 -8.27 -10.81 14.86
C LEU A 35 -9.30 -11.70 14.13
N GLY A 36 -8.86 -12.74 13.43
CA GLY A 36 -9.73 -13.62 12.64
C GLY A 36 -10.21 -13.03 11.32
N ILE A 37 -9.65 -11.88 10.90
CA ILE A 37 -9.97 -11.23 9.62
C ILE A 37 -8.97 -11.72 8.58
N HIS A 38 -9.46 -12.45 7.59
CA HIS A 38 -8.67 -12.84 6.43
C HIS A 38 -8.55 -11.67 5.46
N ALA A 39 -7.37 -11.48 4.89
CA ALA A 39 -7.07 -10.34 4.03
C ALA A 39 -6.25 -10.78 2.81
N ILE A 40 -6.42 -10.06 1.70
CA ILE A 40 -5.65 -10.20 0.47
C ILE A 40 -4.81 -8.93 0.33
N ILE A 41 -3.52 -9.08 0.03
CA ILE A 41 -2.66 -7.94 -0.29
C ILE A 41 -2.84 -7.61 -1.76
N ASN A 42 -3.20 -6.36 -2.05
CA ASN A 42 -3.27 -5.83 -3.40
C ASN A 42 -2.23 -4.71 -3.55
N TYR A 43 -1.27 -4.90 -4.46
CA TYR A 43 -0.36 -3.83 -4.84
C TYR A 43 -1.17 -2.73 -5.51
N LEU A 44 -1.15 -1.54 -4.92
CA LEU A 44 -1.74 -0.37 -5.55
C LEU A 44 -0.83 0.02 -6.69
N GLY A 45 -1.40 0.21 -7.88
CA GLY A 45 -0.65 0.55 -9.08
C GLY A 45 0.29 1.71 -8.80
N GLU A 46 1.56 1.37 -8.64
CA GLU A 46 2.64 2.31 -8.51
C GLU A 46 2.68 3.09 -9.84
N HIS A 47 3.18 4.32 -9.83
CA HIS A 47 3.33 5.17 -11.03
C HIS A 47 4.36 4.56 -12.02
N ILE A 48 4.12 3.35 -12.49
CA ILE A 48 4.95 2.63 -13.44
C ILE A 48 4.48 3.03 -14.82
N ILE A 49 5.08 4.11 -15.30
CA ILE A 49 5.01 4.56 -16.70
C ILE A 49 6.13 3.96 -17.55
N ASP A 50 7.08 3.25 -16.92
CA ASP A 50 8.16 2.54 -17.59
C ASP A 50 7.73 1.09 -17.90
N LYS A 51 7.65 0.78 -19.20
CA LYS A 51 7.26 -0.53 -19.72
C LYS A 51 8.14 -1.66 -19.20
N SER A 52 9.42 -1.40 -18.92
CA SER A 52 10.36 -2.42 -18.44
C SER A 52 10.01 -2.96 -17.04
N ILE A 53 9.39 -2.16 -16.18
CA ILE A 53 9.00 -2.56 -14.82
C ILE A 53 7.66 -3.32 -14.84
N ILE A 54 6.76 -2.97 -15.77
CA ILE A 54 5.48 -3.66 -15.97
C ILE A 54 5.70 -5.14 -16.29
N ASP A 55 6.66 -5.43 -17.17
CA ASP A 55 6.97 -6.79 -17.62
C ASP A 55 7.52 -7.69 -16.49
N HIS A 56 7.96 -7.10 -15.36
CA HIS A 56 8.42 -7.82 -14.16
C HIS A 56 7.39 -7.87 -13.02
N THR A 57 6.22 -7.27 -13.20
CA THR A 57 5.16 -7.25 -12.16
C THR A 57 4.23 -8.48 -12.25
N VAL A 58 4.33 -9.26 -13.33
CA VAL A 58 3.58 -10.50 -13.56
C VAL A 58 4.58 -11.62 -13.83
N GLU A 59 4.86 -12.44 -12.82
CA GLU A 59 5.41 -13.80 -12.98
C GLU A 59 4.36 -14.83 -12.56
#